data_AF-B8KZ25-F1
#
_entry.id   AF-B8KZ25-F1
#
_cell.length_a   1.000
_cell.length_b   1.000
_cell.length_c   1.000
_cell.angle_alpha   90.00
_cell.angle_beta   90.00
_cell.angle_gamma   90.00
#
_symmetry.space_group_name_H-M   'P 1'
#
loop_
_entity.id
_entity.type
_entity.pdbx_description
1 polymer ?
#
loop_
_entity_poly.entity_id
_entity_poly.type
_entity_poly.pdbx_seq_one_letter_code
_entity_poly.pdbx_strand_id
1 'polypeptide(L)'
;MQTIETVRSDEDYRAKLQRALDQELSRAAAGLTPTVSTKAAAQFLGVHFDTLGEWRRRSPPLGPPFQKGAGSLHGGANQHVRYLYEDLVEWQRARLGRSAKERRLVAEEDALRQQIRELERELAVKTGRTELEKLKKAVGKGVSFLSLRDCVSISHGWVMSDGCIAGHVLSVSEDLLDRALDEGNVWDASLSEALLEAWVSVDAREPYDAAMSAALDEVEKVLRVARSSARQDALDDSLPEPARPAKDVGGGRFRF
;
A
#
# COMPACT_ATOMS: atom_id res chain seq x y z
N MET A 1 9.16 -70.95 8.54
CA MET A 1 9.71 -69.61 8.91
C MET A 1 11.16 -69.83 9.29
N GLN A 2 12.10 -69.23 8.56
CA GLN A 2 13.52 -69.21 8.95
C GLN A 2 13.72 -68.06 9.94
N THR A 3 14.08 -68.38 11.17
CA THR A 3 14.40 -67.40 12.20
C THR A 3 15.89 -67.07 12.08
N ILE A 4 16.22 -65.80 11.88
CA ILE A 4 17.62 -65.33 11.80
C ILE A 4 18.15 -65.19 13.24
N GLU A 5 19.23 -65.88 13.59
CA GLU A 5 19.87 -65.75 14.90
C GLU A 5 20.57 -64.39 15.04
N THR A 6 20.26 -63.67 16.12
CA THR A 6 20.87 -62.36 16.42
C THR A 6 22.19 -62.56 17.18
N VAL A 7 23.30 -62.17 16.56
CA VAL A 7 24.67 -62.34 17.11
C VAL A 7 25.04 -61.25 18.13
N ARG A 8 24.17 -60.25 18.35
CA ARG A 8 24.41 -59.13 19.28
C ARG A 8 23.10 -58.56 19.79
N SER A 9 23.11 -58.02 21.00
CA SER A 9 21.99 -57.25 21.52
C SER A 9 21.90 -55.89 20.81
N ASP A 10 20.70 -55.31 20.80
CA ASP A 10 20.48 -53.94 20.29
C ASP A 10 21.23 -52.90 21.15
N GLU A 11 21.34 -53.14 22.45
CA GLU A 11 22.08 -52.29 23.39
C GLU A 11 23.57 -52.25 23.05
N ASP A 12 24.19 -53.39 22.76
CA ASP A 12 25.61 -53.46 22.35
C ASP A 12 25.86 -52.72 21.05
N TYR A 13 24.91 -52.81 20.10
CA TYR A 13 25.00 -52.09 18.84
C TYR A 13 24.89 -50.58 19.05
N ARG A 14 23.92 -50.12 19.85
CA ARG A 14 23.74 -48.69 20.18
C ARG A 14 24.96 -48.13 20.90
N ALA A 15 25.52 -48.86 21.85
CA ALA A 15 26.73 -48.44 22.57
C ALA A 15 27.94 -48.33 21.63
N LYS A 16 28.12 -49.27 20.71
CA LYS A 16 29.17 -49.21 19.68
C LYS A 16 28.97 -48.03 18.72
N LEU A 17 27.74 -47.81 18.26
CA LEU A 17 27.40 -46.70 17.38
C LEU A 17 27.68 -45.35 18.06
N GLN A 18 27.26 -45.20 19.31
CA GLN A 18 27.46 -43.99 20.10
C GLN A 18 28.95 -43.63 20.22
N ARG A 19 29.78 -44.62 20.61
CA ARG A 19 31.23 -44.43 20.68
C ARG A 19 31.86 -44.04 19.34
N ALA A 20 31.38 -44.62 18.25
CA ALA A 20 31.89 -44.29 16.91
C ALA A 20 31.57 -42.84 16.51
N LEU A 21 30.37 -42.36 16.82
CA LEU A 21 29.96 -40.98 16.53
C LEU A 21 30.71 -39.98 17.42
N ASP A 22 30.90 -40.28 18.70
CA ASP A 22 31.67 -39.44 19.63
C ASP A 22 33.14 -39.31 19.21
N GLN A 23 33.73 -40.39 18.71
CA GLN A 23 35.07 -40.39 18.14
C GLN A 23 35.14 -39.57 16.84
N GLU A 24 34.14 -39.68 15.96
CA GLU A 24 34.05 -38.87 14.74
C GLU A 24 34.00 -37.37 15.08
N LEU A 25 33.16 -36.98 16.04
CA LEU A 25 33.04 -35.59 16.50
C LEU A 25 34.32 -35.08 17.16
N SER A 26 34.96 -35.91 17.98
CA SER A 26 36.20 -35.54 18.67
C SER A 26 37.36 -35.34 17.69
N ARG A 27 37.46 -36.17 16.65
CA ARG A 27 38.45 -35.99 15.56
C ARG A 27 38.19 -34.72 14.76
N ALA A 28 36.92 -34.43 14.47
CA ALA A 28 36.56 -33.22 13.76
C ALA A 28 36.81 -31.95 14.58
N ALA A 29 36.50 -31.97 15.88
CA ALA A 29 36.82 -30.89 16.82
C ALA A 29 38.33 -30.66 16.95
N ALA A 30 39.13 -31.72 16.87
CA ALA A 30 40.59 -31.65 16.87
C ALA A 30 41.19 -31.24 15.50
N GLY A 31 40.36 -30.96 14.49
CA GLY A 31 40.81 -30.59 13.14
C GLY A 31 41.41 -31.74 12.33
N LEU A 32 41.35 -32.97 12.82
CA LEU A 32 41.90 -34.16 12.15
C LEU A 32 41.06 -34.61 10.95
N THR A 33 39.76 -34.29 10.96
CA THR A 33 38.83 -34.54 9.86
C THR A 33 37.89 -33.35 9.68
N PRO A 34 37.87 -32.66 8.52
CA PRO A 34 37.10 -31.43 8.35
C PRO A 34 35.58 -31.68 8.29
N THR A 35 35.16 -32.87 7.87
CA THR A 35 33.75 -33.20 7.64
C THR A 35 33.25 -34.32 8.54
N VAL A 36 31.99 -34.23 8.97
CA VAL A 36 31.28 -35.26 9.74
C VAL A 36 30.06 -35.80 8.99
N SER A 37 29.66 -37.02 9.35
CA SER A 37 28.47 -37.70 8.84
C SER A 37 27.16 -37.03 9.29
N THR A 38 26.05 -37.29 8.58
CA THR A 38 24.71 -36.80 8.99
C THR A 38 24.33 -37.22 10.41
N LYS A 39 24.72 -38.43 10.84
CA LYS A 39 24.41 -38.93 12.19
C LYS A 39 25.21 -38.18 13.25
N ALA A 40 26.50 -37.97 13.01
CA ALA A 40 27.35 -37.17 13.90
C ALA A 40 26.89 -35.70 13.95
N ALA A 41 26.54 -35.11 12.81
CA ALA A 41 26.00 -33.75 12.74
C ALA A 41 24.67 -33.60 13.51
N ALA A 42 23.75 -34.56 13.36
CA ALA A 42 22.49 -34.55 14.08
C ALA A 42 22.70 -34.66 15.59
N GLN A 43 23.62 -35.53 16.01
CA GLN A 43 24.01 -35.66 17.41
C GLN A 43 24.62 -34.35 17.96
N PHE A 44 25.54 -33.73 17.23
CA PHE A 44 26.17 -32.46 17.62
C PHE A 44 25.14 -31.34 17.83
N LEU A 45 24.10 -31.29 16.99
CA LEU A 45 23.03 -30.30 17.08
C LEU A 45 21.92 -30.66 18.08
N GLY A 46 21.99 -31.86 18.68
CA GLY A 46 20.96 -32.37 19.60
C GLY A 46 19.61 -32.65 18.93
N VAL A 47 19.60 -33.08 17.67
CA VAL A 47 18.38 -33.39 16.89
C VAL A 47 18.43 -34.80 16.31
N HIS A 48 17.27 -35.34 15.91
CA HIS A 48 17.23 -36.61 15.18
C HIS A 48 17.73 -36.45 13.73
N PHE A 49 18.34 -37.50 13.17
CA PHE A 49 18.91 -37.42 11.81
C PHE A 49 17.85 -37.21 10.73
N ASP A 50 16.61 -37.68 10.95
CA ASP A 50 15.49 -37.40 10.05
C ASP A 50 15.09 -35.92 10.05
N THR A 51 15.07 -35.28 11.21
CA THR A 51 14.80 -33.84 11.36
C THR A 51 15.83 -33.00 10.59
N LEU A 52 17.11 -33.37 10.71
CA LEU A 52 18.17 -32.72 9.93
C LEU A 52 18.01 -32.99 8.42
N GLY A 53 17.48 -34.17 8.05
CA GLY A 53 17.10 -34.51 6.68
C GLY A 53 15.95 -33.67 6.12
N GLU A 54 14.94 -33.37 6.94
CA GLU A 54 13.81 -32.50 6.58
C GLU A 54 14.24 -31.05 6.40
N TRP A 55 15.06 -30.52 7.32
CA TRP A 55 15.61 -29.17 7.24
C TRP A 55 16.33 -28.91 5.92
N ARG A 56 17.08 -29.92 5.46
CA ARG A 56 17.77 -29.89 4.17
C ARG A 56 16.83 -29.86 2.95
N ARG A 57 15.64 -30.47 3.05
CA ARG A 57 14.67 -30.60 1.94
C ARG A 57 13.77 -29.37 1.74
N ARG A 58 13.75 -28.41 2.68
CA ARG A 58 12.97 -27.17 2.55
C ARG A 58 13.58 -26.21 1.53
N SER A 59 12.77 -25.31 0.96
CA SER A 59 13.21 -24.25 0.06
C SER A 59 12.78 -22.89 0.62
N PRO A 60 13.72 -22.04 1.09
CA PRO A 60 15.16 -22.31 1.24
C PRO A 60 15.49 -23.34 2.37
N PRO A 61 16.67 -23.98 2.34
CA PRO A 61 17.08 -24.93 3.38
C PRO A 61 17.12 -24.29 4.77
N LEU A 62 16.56 -24.97 5.76
CA LEU A 62 16.43 -24.45 7.13
C LEU A 62 17.40 -25.18 8.07
N GLY A 63 18.71 -25.10 7.81
CA GLY A 63 19.72 -25.85 8.56
C GLY A 63 21.15 -25.41 8.23
N PRO A 64 22.16 -26.04 8.86
CA PRO A 64 23.57 -25.76 8.56
C PRO A 64 23.89 -26.13 7.10
N PRO A 65 24.87 -25.45 6.48
CA PRO A 65 25.40 -25.82 5.18
C PRO A 65 25.83 -27.29 5.13
N PHE A 66 25.71 -27.90 3.96
CA PHE A 66 26.03 -29.30 3.75
C PHE A 66 26.70 -29.52 2.40
N GLN A 67 27.53 -30.55 2.33
CA GLN A 67 28.22 -30.99 1.12
C GLN A 67 27.62 -32.33 0.66
N LYS A 68 27.21 -32.41 -0.61
CA LYS A 68 26.96 -33.70 -1.27
C LYS A 68 28.29 -34.17 -1.85
N GLY A 69 28.63 -35.44 -1.65
CA GLY A 69 29.96 -36.00 -1.94
C GLY A 69 30.61 -35.44 -3.21
N ALA A 70 31.76 -34.79 -3.03
CA ALA A 70 32.59 -34.30 -4.12
C ALA A 70 33.09 -35.50 -4.94
N GLY A 71 32.74 -35.54 -6.24
CA GLY A 71 33.27 -36.58 -7.13
C GLY A 71 32.49 -36.92 -8.39
N SER A 72 31.34 -36.31 -8.69
CA SER A 72 30.74 -36.47 -10.02
C SER A 72 29.88 -35.28 -10.40
N LEU A 73 30.11 -34.75 -11.60
CA LEU A 73 29.31 -33.75 -12.32
C LEU A 73 27.82 -34.14 -12.49
N HIS A 74 27.40 -35.27 -11.96
CA HIS A 74 26.04 -35.79 -11.99
C HIS A 74 25.65 -36.24 -10.58
N GLY A 75 24.87 -35.41 -9.89
CA GLY A 75 24.38 -35.67 -8.52
C GLY A 75 23.46 -36.89 -8.47
N GLY A 76 24.03 -38.07 -8.28
CA GLY A 76 23.28 -39.30 -8.08
C GLY A 76 22.50 -39.29 -6.76
N ALA A 77 21.29 -39.85 -6.76
CA ALA A 77 20.38 -39.92 -5.62
C ALA A 77 20.96 -40.60 -4.35
N ASN A 78 22.08 -41.33 -4.48
CA ASN A 78 22.72 -42.10 -3.41
C ASN A 78 23.98 -41.44 -2.83
N GLN A 79 24.27 -40.17 -3.10
CA GLN A 79 25.41 -39.50 -2.49
C GLN A 79 25.18 -39.23 -1.00
N HIS A 80 26.11 -39.71 -0.16
CA HIS A 80 26.10 -39.41 1.26
C HIS A 80 26.37 -37.92 1.51
N VAL A 81 25.53 -37.32 2.35
CA VAL A 81 25.67 -35.92 2.78
C VAL A 81 26.68 -35.82 3.91
N ARG A 82 27.55 -34.82 3.83
CA ARG A 82 28.57 -34.48 4.82
C ARG A 82 28.38 -33.04 5.29
N TYR A 83 28.81 -32.74 6.51
CA TYR A 83 28.76 -31.41 7.10
C TYR A 83 30.16 -30.99 7.51
N LEU A 84 30.56 -29.75 7.23
CA LEU A 84 31.78 -29.20 7.80
C LEU A 84 31.57 -28.96 9.29
N TYR A 85 32.55 -29.33 10.11
CA TYR A 85 32.44 -29.14 11.55
C TYR A 85 32.37 -27.65 11.93
N GLU A 86 33.12 -26.80 11.24
CA GLU A 86 33.11 -25.34 11.44
C GLU A 86 31.72 -24.74 11.16
N ASP A 87 31.10 -25.08 10.02
CA ASP A 87 29.74 -24.65 9.67
C ASP A 87 28.71 -25.08 10.72
N LEU A 88 28.85 -26.28 11.30
CA LEU A 88 27.97 -26.75 12.38
C LEU A 88 28.12 -25.90 13.64
N VAL A 89 29.37 -25.58 14.02
CA VAL A 89 29.68 -24.74 15.18
C VAL A 89 29.15 -23.32 14.97
N GLU A 90 29.40 -22.72 13.80
CA GLU A 90 28.91 -21.38 13.47
C GLU A 90 27.39 -21.31 13.46
N TRP A 91 26.74 -22.28 12.82
CA TRP A 91 25.28 -22.35 12.78
C TRP A 91 24.69 -22.55 14.18
N GLN A 92 25.29 -23.41 15.00
CA GLN A 92 24.86 -23.60 16.39
C GLN A 92 25.07 -22.33 17.22
N ARG A 93 26.18 -21.61 17.07
CA ARG A 93 26.42 -20.31 17.72
C ARG A 93 25.42 -19.25 17.27
N ALA A 94 25.15 -19.14 15.97
CA ALA A 94 24.14 -18.22 15.43
C ALA A 94 22.71 -18.55 15.90
N ARG A 95 22.43 -19.83 16.17
CA ARG A 95 21.15 -20.29 16.73
C ARG A 95 21.04 -20.06 18.24
N LEU A 96 22.11 -20.28 18.99
CA LEU A 96 22.18 -20.07 20.42
C LEU A 96 22.30 -18.58 20.79
N GLY A 97 22.85 -17.74 19.90
CA GLY A 97 23.03 -16.30 20.08
C GLY A 97 21.76 -15.47 20.02
N ARG A 98 20.59 -16.03 19.66
CA ARG A 98 19.29 -15.34 19.68
C ARG A 98 18.53 -15.67 20.96
N SER A 99 18.55 -14.73 21.91
CA SER A 99 17.78 -14.78 23.15
C SER A 99 16.27 -14.88 22.88
N ALA A 100 15.49 -15.42 23.83
CA ALA A 100 14.03 -15.48 23.69
C ALA A 100 13.39 -14.09 23.49
N LYS A 101 14.03 -13.04 24.03
CA LYS A 101 13.63 -11.64 23.85
C LYS A 101 13.84 -11.19 22.40
N GLU A 102 15.00 -11.46 21.81
CA GLU A 102 15.27 -11.10 20.40
C GLU A 102 14.37 -11.83 19.42
N ARG A 103 14.03 -13.10 19.68
CA ARG A 103 13.06 -13.83 18.84
C ARG A 103 11.67 -13.19 18.88
N ARG A 104 11.24 -12.70 20.05
CA ARG A 104 9.97 -11.97 20.20
C ARG A 104 10.03 -10.63 19.46
N LEU A 105 11.11 -9.88 19.62
CA LEU A 105 11.28 -8.58 18.95
C LEU A 105 11.30 -8.71 17.43
N VAL A 106 11.98 -9.73 16.88
CA VAL A 106 11.97 -9.98 15.42
C VAL A 106 10.57 -10.35 14.94
N ALA A 107 9.85 -11.22 15.68
CA ALA A 107 8.48 -11.58 15.32
C ALA A 107 7.52 -10.38 15.39
N GLU A 108 7.70 -9.50 16.38
CA GLU A 108 6.94 -8.25 16.52
C GLU A 108 7.28 -7.26 15.40
N GLU A 109 8.55 -7.13 15.03
CA GLU A 109 9.00 -6.31 13.91
C GLU A 109 8.41 -6.80 12.57
N ASP A 110 8.42 -8.12 12.34
CA ASP A 110 7.83 -8.71 11.14
C ASP A 110 6.32 -8.46 11.07
N ALA A 111 5.61 -8.56 12.19
CA ALA A 111 4.18 -8.27 12.29
C ALA A 111 3.89 -6.79 11.98
N LEU A 112 4.66 -5.86 12.57
CA LEU A 112 4.53 -4.42 12.30
C LEU A 112 4.83 -4.09 10.84
N ARG A 113 5.86 -4.68 10.24
CA ARG A 113 6.18 -4.52 8.81
C ARG A 113 5.07 -5.06 7.90
N GLN A 114 4.35 -6.09 8.32
CA GLN A 114 3.19 -6.59 7.58
C GLN A 114 2.03 -5.58 7.67
N GLN A 115 1.76 -5.04 8.86
CA GLN A 115 0.72 -4.05 9.08
C GLN A 115 0.97 -2.74 8.31
N ILE A 116 2.23 -2.28 8.23
CA ILE A 116 2.61 -1.11 7.42
C ILE A 116 2.24 -1.35 5.94
N ARG A 117 2.61 -2.51 5.39
CA ARG A 117 2.30 -2.86 3.99
C ARG A 117 0.80 -2.94 3.70
N GLU A 118 0.01 -3.35 4.69
CA GLU A 118 -1.46 -3.36 4.58
C GLU A 118 -2.02 -1.94 4.56
N LEU A 119 -1.58 -1.08 5.48
CA LEU A 119 -1.99 0.32 5.53
C LEU A 119 -1.58 1.10 4.26
N GLU A 120 -0.40 0.85 3.71
CA GLU A 120 0.04 1.42 2.43
C GLU A 120 -0.89 1.01 1.28
N ARG A 121 -1.32 -0.25 1.23
CA ARG A 121 -2.30 -0.72 0.24
C ARG A 121 -3.67 -0.08 0.45
N GLU A 122 -4.13 0.06 1.68
CA GLU A 122 -5.38 0.77 1.96
C GLU A 122 -5.32 2.23 1.52
N LEU A 123 -4.19 2.90 1.74
CA LEU A 123 -3.98 4.28 1.30
C LEU A 123 -3.94 4.38 -0.22
N ALA A 124 -3.28 3.43 -0.91
CA ALA A 124 -3.30 3.33 -2.37
C ALA A 124 -4.71 3.10 -2.92
N VAL A 125 -5.52 2.26 -2.27
CA VAL A 125 -6.93 2.05 -2.65
C VAL A 125 -7.76 3.31 -2.43
N LYS A 126 -7.57 4.01 -1.31
CA LYS A 126 -8.29 5.27 -1.03
C LYS A 126 -7.94 6.37 -2.03
N THR A 127 -6.66 6.54 -2.34
CA THR A 127 -6.18 7.51 -3.35
C THR A 127 -6.68 7.16 -4.74
N GLY A 128 -6.55 5.91 -5.17
CA GLY A 128 -7.10 5.45 -6.45
C GLY A 128 -8.62 5.65 -6.55
N ARG A 129 -9.38 5.46 -5.45
CA ARG A 129 -10.83 5.75 -5.43
C ARG A 129 -11.12 7.23 -5.58
N THR A 130 -10.39 8.11 -4.92
CA THR A 130 -10.63 9.56 -5.06
C THR A 130 -10.28 10.05 -6.46
N GLU A 131 -9.21 9.54 -7.07
CA GLU A 131 -8.86 9.79 -8.47
C GLU A 131 -9.92 9.26 -9.43
N LEU A 132 -10.40 8.04 -9.22
CA LEU A 132 -11.46 7.44 -10.03
C LEU A 132 -12.75 8.25 -9.94
N GLU A 133 -13.13 8.75 -8.76
CA GLU A 133 -14.29 9.65 -8.61
C GLU A 133 -14.07 11.01 -9.30
N LYS A 134 -12.86 11.57 -9.28
CA LYS A 134 -12.52 12.78 -10.06
C LYS A 134 -12.65 12.51 -11.56
N LEU A 135 -12.09 11.42 -12.05
CA LEU A 135 -12.16 11.03 -13.45
C LEU A 135 -13.60 10.74 -13.88
N LYS A 136 -14.40 10.05 -13.07
CA LYS A 136 -15.83 9.86 -13.32
C LYS A 136 -16.60 11.17 -13.41
N LYS A 137 -16.30 12.13 -12.53
CA LYS A 137 -16.90 13.48 -12.60
C LYS A 137 -16.46 14.23 -13.85
N ALA A 138 -15.21 14.05 -14.29
CA ALA A 138 -14.68 14.65 -15.51
C ALA A 138 -15.25 13.98 -16.78
N VAL A 139 -15.46 12.67 -16.78
CA VAL A 139 -16.04 11.92 -17.91
C VAL A 139 -17.56 12.10 -17.98
N GLY A 140 -18.25 12.18 -16.84
CA GLY A 140 -19.70 12.37 -16.76
C GLY A 140 -20.17 13.79 -17.02
N LYS A 141 -19.26 14.77 -17.00
CA LYS A 141 -19.50 16.12 -17.48
C LYS A 141 -18.79 16.26 -18.83
N GLY A 142 -19.54 16.30 -19.94
CA GLY A 142 -19.06 17.08 -21.09
C GLY A 142 -18.64 18.49 -20.61
N VAL A 143 -17.86 19.25 -21.38
CA VAL A 143 -17.33 20.57 -20.95
C VAL A 143 -18.42 21.40 -20.27
N SER A 144 -18.37 21.50 -18.94
CA SER A 144 -19.47 22.06 -18.17
C SER A 144 -18.92 22.92 -17.04
N PHE A 145 -18.82 24.21 -17.35
CA PHE A 145 -18.41 25.29 -16.45
C PHE A 145 -19.60 25.76 -15.61
N LEU A 146 -20.15 24.85 -14.79
CA LEU A 146 -21.41 25.10 -14.06
C LEU A 146 -21.27 26.05 -12.87
N SER A 147 -20.05 26.26 -12.39
CA SER A 147 -19.80 27.10 -11.23
C SER A 147 -18.54 27.94 -11.43
N LEU A 148 -18.47 29.09 -10.75
CA LEU A 148 -17.29 29.95 -10.81
C LEU A 148 -16.02 29.21 -10.41
N ARG A 149 -16.11 28.28 -9.46
CA ARG A 149 -14.99 27.42 -9.05
C ARG A 149 -14.50 26.53 -10.19
N ASP A 150 -15.42 25.99 -10.99
CA ASP A 150 -15.05 25.19 -12.16
C ASP A 150 -14.29 26.06 -13.18
N CYS A 151 -14.68 27.33 -13.35
CA CYS A 151 -14.03 28.24 -14.29
C CYS A 151 -12.62 28.68 -13.89
N VAL A 152 -12.35 28.83 -12.58
CA VAL A 152 -11.08 29.45 -12.09
C VAL A 152 -10.08 28.49 -11.46
N SER A 153 -10.50 27.26 -11.12
CA SER A 153 -9.63 26.34 -10.35
C SER A 153 -9.39 25.00 -11.03
N ILE A 154 -10.20 24.63 -12.03
CA ILE A 154 -10.04 23.35 -12.73
C ILE A 154 -9.21 23.62 -13.98
N SER A 155 -8.11 22.89 -14.12
CA SER A 155 -7.30 22.90 -15.34
C SER A 155 -7.94 22.02 -16.40
N HIS A 156 -7.95 22.51 -17.63
CA HIS A 156 -8.51 21.89 -18.81
C HIS A 156 -7.49 21.87 -19.95
N GLY A 157 -7.63 20.90 -20.87
CA GLY A 157 -6.83 20.86 -22.08
C GLY A 157 -7.41 21.79 -23.16
N TRP A 158 -6.57 22.66 -23.70
CA TRP A 158 -6.88 23.60 -24.76
C TRP A 158 -6.03 23.30 -25.99
N VAL A 159 -6.67 23.19 -27.15
CA VAL A 159 -5.98 22.99 -28.41
C VAL A 159 -5.45 24.31 -28.92
N MET A 160 -4.14 24.36 -29.15
CA MET A 160 -3.42 25.51 -29.70
C MET A 160 -3.24 25.34 -31.22
N SER A 161 -3.48 26.40 -31.99
CA SER A 161 -3.19 26.50 -33.42
C SER A 161 -2.51 27.83 -33.68
N ASP A 162 -1.29 27.81 -34.22
CA ASP A 162 -0.49 29.01 -34.53
C ASP A 162 -0.32 29.98 -33.33
N GLY A 163 -0.22 29.44 -32.11
CA GLY A 163 -0.09 30.22 -30.88
C GLY A 163 -1.40 30.81 -30.34
N CYS A 164 -2.53 30.52 -30.98
CA CYS A 164 -3.87 30.90 -30.52
C CYS A 164 -4.67 29.69 -30.04
N ILE A 165 -5.61 29.90 -29.13
CA ILE A 165 -6.54 28.86 -28.69
C ILE A 165 -7.59 28.63 -29.77
N ALA A 166 -7.70 27.39 -30.23
CA ALA A 166 -8.76 26.96 -31.14
C ALA A 166 -10.03 26.49 -30.41
N GLY A 167 -9.87 25.96 -29.20
CA GLY A 167 -10.98 25.51 -28.35
C GLY A 167 -10.56 24.45 -27.35
N HIS A 168 -11.50 24.01 -26.51
CA HIS A 168 -11.27 22.92 -25.56
C HIS A 168 -11.11 21.58 -26.32
N VAL A 169 -10.25 20.68 -25.81
CA VAL A 169 -9.96 19.36 -26.44
C VAL A 169 -11.20 18.50 -26.74
N LEU A 170 -12.27 18.68 -25.97
CA LEU A 170 -13.56 17.98 -26.16
C LEU A 170 -14.56 18.70 -27.07
N SER A 171 -14.22 19.87 -27.62
CA SER A 171 -15.14 20.72 -28.40
C SER A 171 -14.70 20.93 -29.85
N VAL A 172 -13.42 20.77 -30.12
CA VAL A 172 -12.84 20.93 -31.46
C VAL A 172 -13.10 19.68 -32.31
N SER A 173 -12.94 19.79 -33.63
CA SER A 173 -13.03 18.65 -34.54
C SER A 173 -11.93 17.63 -34.26
N GLU A 174 -12.22 16.34 -34.50
CA GLU A 174 -11.28 15.22 -34.35
C GLU A 174 -9.97 15.47 -35.12
N ASP A 175 -10.05 15.88 -36.39
CA ASP A 175 -8.87 16.22 -37.23
C ASP A 175 -7.98 17.34 -36.65
N LEU A 176 -8.55 18.24 -35.84
CA LEU A 176 -7.78 19.32 -35.21
C LEU A 176 -7.15 18.84 -33.90
N LEU A 177 -7.87 18.01 -33.15
CA LEU A 177 -7.36 17.38 -31.94
C LEU A 177 -6.19 16.44 -32.25
N ASP A 178 -6.32 15.58 -33.26
CA ASP A 178 -5.28 14.63 -33.64
C ASP A 178 -3.99 15.34 -34.04
N ARG A 179 -4.09 16.38 -34.87
CA ARG A 179 -2.94 17.22 -35.24
C ARG A 179 -2.30 17.89 -34.02
N ALA A 180 -3.12 18.43 -33.11
CA ALA A 180 -2.62 19.07 -31.91
C ALA A 180 -1.92 18.08 -30.96
N LEU A 181 -2.40 16.84 -30.89
CA LEU A 181 -1.76 15.77 -30.11
C LEU A 181 -0.43 15.34 -30.73
N ASP A 182 -0.39 15.17 -32.05
CA ASP A 182 0.83 14.80 -32.78
C ASP A 182 1.93 15.88 -32.66
N GLU A 183 1.53 17.15 -32.64
CA GLU A 183 2.43 18.30 -32.53
C GLU A 183 2.74 18.70 -31.08
N GLY A 184 2.05 18.11 -30.10
CA GLY A 184 2.18 18.49 -28.68
C GLY A 184 1.59 19.85 -28.34
N ASN A 185 0.66 20.35 -29.15
CA ASN A 185 0.02 21.66 -29.07
C ASN A 185 -1.26 21.63 -28.20
N VAL A 186 -1.20 20.92 -27.07
CA VAL A 186 -2.25 20.95 -26.04
C VAL A 186 -1.71 21.67 -24.81
N TRP A 187 -2.39 22.74 -24.42
CA TRP A 187 -2.04 23.55 -23.27
C TRP A 187 -3.02 23.33 -22.13
N ASP A 188 -2.49 23.07 -20.93
CA ASP A 188 -3.30 22.89 -19.73
C ASP A 188 -3.45 24.20 -18.96
N ALA A 189 -4.69 24.69 -18.85
CA ALA A 189 -5.02 25.92 -18.14
C ALA A 189 -6.48 25.95 -17.65
N SER A 190 -6.78 26.81 -16.67
CA SER A 190 -8.16 27.10 -16.28
C SER A 190 -8.91 27.88 -17.37
N LEU A 191 -10.25 27.89 -17.34
CA LEU A 191 -11.04 28.72 -18.26
C LEU A 191 -10.70 30.20 -18.08
N SER A 192 -10.52 30.69 -16.85
CA SER A 192 -10.12 32.09 -16.63
C SER A 192 -8.78 32.45 -17.28
N GLU A 193 -7.81 31.54 -17.25
CA GLU A 193 -6.51 31.76 -17.90
C GLU A 193 -6.64 31.69 -19.42
N ALA A 194 -7.38 30.71 -19.94
CA ALA A 194 -7.63 30.59 -21.38
C ALA A 194 -8.33 31.82 -21.98
N LEU A 195 -9.26 32.45 -21.25
CA LEU A 195 -9.92 33.67 -21.71
C LEU A 195 -9.01 34.91 -21.75
N LEU A 196 -7.82 34.85 -21.13
CA LEU A 196 -6.81 35.92 -21.20
C LEU A 196 -5.89 35.79 -22.42
N GLU A 197 -5.85 34.62 -23.04
CA GLU A 197 -5.01 34.34 -24.21
C GLU A 197 -5.66 34.76 -25.53
N ALA A 198 -4.89 34.69 -26.62
CA ALA A 198 -5.37 34.92 -27.97
C ALA A 198 -6.18 33.71 -28.49
N TRP A 199 -7.28 33.98 -29.20
CA TRP A 199 -8.17 32.95 -29.77
C TRP A 199 -8.18 33.03 -31.29
N VAL A 200 -8.34 31.89 -31.96
CA VAL A 200 -8.39 31.81 -33.42
C VAL A 200 -9.53 32.63 -34.02
N SER A 201 -10.64 32.79 -33.29
CA SER A 201 -11.76 33.65 -33.65
C SER A 201 -12.59 34.03 -32.43
N VAL A 202 -13.40 35.08 -32.57
CA VAL A 202 -14.40 35.46 -31.56
C VAL A 202 -15.45 34.36 -31.38
N ASP A 203 -15.90 33.76 -32.48
CA ASP A 203 -16.91 32.69 -32.45
C ASP A 203 -16.41 31.44 -31.69
N ALA A 204 -15.12 31.12 -31.80
CA ALA A 204 -14.51 30.02 -31.04
C ALA A 204 -14.46 30.32 -29.53
N ARG A 205 -14.35 31.59 -29.17
CA ARG A 205 -14.24 32.08 -27.78
C ARG A 205 -15.61 32.27 -27.12
N GLU A 206 -16.63 32.66 -27.87
CA GLU A 206 -17.95 33.06 -27.37
C GLU A 206 -18.62 32.06 -26.41
N PRO A 207 -18.62 30.74 -26.66
CA PRO A 207 -19.25 29.78 -25.74
C PRO A 207 -18.61 29.78 -24.34
N TYR A 208 -17.31 30.07 -24.29
CA TYR A 208 -16.50 30.08 -23.07
C TYR A 208 -16.68 31.38 -22.28
N ASP A 209 -16.75 32.53 -22.98
CA ASP A 209 -17.11 33.81 -22.38
C ASP A 209 -18.54 33.78 -21.80
N ALA A 210 -19.48 33.17 -22.53
CA ALA A 210 -20.86 33.01 -22.06
C ALA A 210 -20.94 32.12 -20.81
N ALA A 211 -20.16 31.04 -20.78
CA ALA A 211 -20.11 30.14 -19.62
C ALA A 211 -19.50 30.82 -18.38
N MET A 212 -18.43 31.60 -18.54
CA MET A 212 -17.85 32.41 -17.46
C MET A 212 -18.85 33.46 -16.95
N SER A 213 -19.55 34.13 -17.86
CA SER A 213 -20.54 35.16 -17.51
C SER A 213 -21.71 34.56 -16.71
N ALA A 214 -22.25 33.42 -17.17
CA ALA A 214 -23.30 32.72 -16.45
C ALA A 214 -22.87 32.29 -15.03
N ALA A 215 -21.63 31.85 -14.88
CA ALA A 215 -21.08 31.45 -13.58
C ALA A 215 -20.94 32.66 -12.61
N LEU A 216 -20.55 33.83 -13.12
CA LEU A 216 -20.48 35.06 -12.34
C LEU A 216 -21.87 35.56 -11.92
N ASP A 217 -22.84 35.56 -12.85
CA ASP A 217 -24.22 35.95 -12.58
C ASP A 217 -24.86 35.11 -11.48
N GLU A 218 -24.57 33.81 -11.44
CA GLU A 218 -25.09 32.93 -10.40
C GLU A 218 -24.52 33.25 -9.02
N VAL A 219 -23.21 33.54 -8.93
CA VAL A 219 -22.59 33.99 -7.67
C VAL A 219 -23.20 35.32 -7.22
N GLU A 220 -23.46 36.25 -8.14
CA GLU A 220 -24.10 37.52 -7.81
C GLU A 220 -25.52 37.32 -7.23
N LYS A 221 -26.32 36.43 -7.84
CA LYS A 221 -27.66 36.10 -7.34
C LYS A 221 -27.61 35.53 -5.92
N VAL A 222 -26.70 34.59 -5.66
CA VAL A 222 -26.53 34.00 -4.33
C VAL A 222 -26.16 35.07 -3.30
N LEU A 223 -25.22 35.96 -3.63
CA LEU A 223 -24.83 37.07 -2.74
C LEU A 223 -25.98 38.05 -2.49
N ARG A 224 -26.79 38.33 -3.51
CA ARG A 224 -27.95 39.21 -3.40
C ARG A 224 -29.00 38.64 -2.44
N VAL A 225 -29.29 37.35 -2.54
CA VAL A 225 -30.21 36.64 -1.64
C VAL A 225 -29.67 36.64 -0.20
N ALA A 226 -28.40 36.29 -0.01
CA ALA A 226 -27.78 36.27 1.31
C ALA A 226 -27.81 37.65 1.99
N ARG A 227 -27.53 38.73 1.24
CA ARG A 227 -27.64 40.11 1.73
C ARG A 227 -29.06 40.50 2.09
N SER A 228 -30.05 40.05 1.32
CA SER A 228 -31.46 40.30 1.62
C SER A 228 -31.89 39.60 2.92
N SER A 229 -31.52 38.32 3.08
CA SER A 229 -31.80 37.55 4.30
C SER A 229 -31.17 38.21 5.53
N ALA A 230 -29.89 38.54 5.48
CA ALA A 230 -29.19 39.17 6.61
C ALA A 230 -29.79 40.53 6.99
N ARG A 231 -30.36 41.27 6.03
CA ARG A 231 -31.10 42.52 6.33
C ARG A 231 -32.44 42.25 7.02
N GLN A 232 -33.14 41.19 6.64
CA GLN A 232 -34.39 40.80 7.29
C GLN A 232 -34.14 40.33 8.72
N ASP A 233 -33.13 39.47 8.92
CA ASP A 233 -32.75 38.98 10.25
C ASP A 233 -32.38 40.16 11.18
N ALA A 234 -31.61 41.13 10.68
CA ALA A 234 -31.25 42.33 11.44
C ALA A 234 -32.44 43.24 11.77
N LEU A 235 -33.46 43.29 10.90
CA LEU A 235 -34.69 44.03 11.15
C LEU A 235 -35.57 43.33 12.19
N ASP A 236 -35.69 42.00 12.10
CA ASP A 236 -36.44 41.18 13.05
C ASP A 236 -35.81 41.22 14.45
N ASP A 237 -34.48 41.19 14.56
CA ASP A 237 -33.74 41.37 15.81
C ASP A 237 -33.91 42.78 16.42
N SER A 238 -34.28 43.76 15.59
CA SER A 238 -34.49 45.15 16.00
C SER A 238 -35.94 45.46 16.41
N LEU A 239 -36.86 44.49 16.27
CA LEU A 239 -38.25 44.67 16.69
C LEU A 239 -38.38 44.57 18.23
N PRO A 240 -39.02 45.54 18.90
CA PRO A 240 -39.21 45.49 20.35
C PRO A 240 -40.09 44.30 20.75
N GLU A 241 -39.77 43.63 21.86
CA GLU A 241 -40.56 42.50 22.38
C GLU A 241 -42.05 42.88 22.47
N PRO A 242 -42.98 42.01 22.03
CA PRO A 242 -44.40 42.28 22.15
C PRO A 242 -44.75 42.52 23.61
N ALA A 243 -45.38 43.66 23.89
CA ALA A 243 -45.77 44.06 25.24
C ALA A 243 -46.55 42.91 25.91
N ARG A 244 -46.03 42.41 27.04
CA ARG A 244 -46.70 41.35 27.81
C ARG A 244 -48.10 41.82 28.19
N PRO A 245 -49.15 41.01 27.98
CA PRO A 245 -50.50 41.42 28.36
C PRO A 245 -50.52 41.69 29.87
N ALA A 246 -51.05 42.86 30.23
CA ALA A 246 -51.16 43.30 31.61
C ALA A 246 -51.89 42.22 32.42
N LYS A 247 -51.30 41.80 33.54
CA LYS A 247 -51.98 40.93 34.51
C LYS A 247 -53.22 41.68 34.99
N ASP A 248 -54.37 41.10 34.71
CA ASP A 248 -55.67 41.58 35.16
C ASP A 248 -55.70 41.46 36.70
N VAL A 249 -55.48 42.58 37.38
CA VAL A 249 -55.59 42.70 38.83
C VAL A 249 -56.99 43.24 39.13
N GLY A 250 -57.90 42.32 39.46
CA GLY A 250 -58.91 42.54 40.49
C GLY A 250 -60.18 43.28 40.10
N GLY A 251 -61.27 42.52 39.96
CA GLY A 251 -62.62 42.93 40.38
C GLY A 251 -63.35 41.66 40.81
N GLY A 252 -63.61 41.40 42.08
CA GLY A 252 -64.29 42.28 43.02
C GLY A 252 -65.69 41.70 43.25
N ARG A 253 -65.80 40.82 44.25
CA ARG A 253 -67.05 40.18 44.70
C ARG A 253 -68.13 41.24 44.97
N PHE A 254 -69.33 41.05 44.42
CA PHE A 254 -70.57 41.48 45.07
C PHE A 254 -71.50 40.27 45.21
N ARG A 255 -71.86 39.95 46.46
CA ARG A 255 -73.00 39.11 46.83
C ARG A 255 -74.09 40.06 47.36
N PHE A 256 -75.29 39.89 46.81
CA PHE A 256 -76.64 40.29 47.24
C PHE A 256 -76.80 41.60 48.03
#